data_AF-A0A9E2QBI7-F1
#
_entry.id   AF-A0A9E2QBI7-F1
#
_cell.length_a   1.000
_cell.length_b   1.000
_cell.length_c   1.000
_cell.angle_alpha   90.00
_cell.angle_beta   90.00
_cell.angle_gamma   90.00
#
_symmetry.space_group_name_H-M   'P 1'
#
loop_
_entity.id
_entity.type
_entity.pdbx_description
1 polymer ?
#
loop_
_entity_poly.entity_id
_entity_poly.type
_entity_poly.pdbx_seq_one_letter_code
_entity_poly.pdbx_strand_id
1 'polypeptide(L)'
;MHKSKGFTLIELMIVILIIAILVGIAIPVYLQARRNAQKRTCQANLRTIEGAINTYYADAELYPLAGAINAAHAMVTGSYRVLKNPPECPTNGTLYTLVVGDPPTVACPDLVAGHAI
;
A
#
# COMPACT_ATOMS: atom_id res chain seq x y z
N MET A 1 -6.85 28.86 51.54
CA MET A 1 -5.49 29.30 51.18
C MET A 1 -4.87 28.25 50.26
N HIS A 2 -4.98 28.43 48.94
CA HIS A 2 -4.46 27.46 47.96
C HIS A 2 -2.97 27.75 47.72
N LYS A 3 -2.09 26.87 48.19
CA LYS A 3 -0.68 26.87 47.80
C LYS A 3 -0.56 26.31 46.39
N SER A 4 -0.47 27.19 45.41
CA SER A 4 -0.07 26.82 44.05
C SER A 4 1.38 26.32 44.11
N LYS A 5 1.60 25.02 43.90
CA LYS A 5 2.95 24.49 43.67
C LYS A 5 3.33 24.84 42.23
N GLY A 6 4.35 25.68 42.05
CA GLY A 6 4.93 25.97 40.74
C GLY A 6 5.78 24.79 40.25
N PHE A 7 5.69 24.51 38.95
CA PHE A 7 6.56 23.53 38.28
C PHE A 7 8.00 24.05 38.30
N THR A 8 8.97 23.21 38.65
CA THR A 8 10.37 23.63 38.64
C THR A 8 10.93 23.59 37.21
N LEU A 9 11.78 24.55 36.84
CA LEU A 9 12.42 24.57 35.51
C LEU A 9 13.17 23.26 35.22
N ILE A 10 13.83 22.70 36.24
CA ILE A 10 14.58 21.44 36.11
C ILE A 10 13.69 20.24 35.81
N GLU A 11 12.50 20.19 36.40
CA GLU A 11 11.52 19.12 36.19
C GLU A 11 11.00 19.14 34.74
N LEU A 12 10.85 20.33 34.15
CA LEU A 12 10.51 20.44 32.73
C LEU A 12 11.68 20.03 31.82
N MET A 13 12.92 20.38 32.19
CA MET A 13 14.11 20.06 31.40
C MET A 13 14.36 18.55 31.30
N ILE A 14 14.17 17.81 32.39
CA ILE A 14 14.37 16.34 32.37
C ILE A 14 13.30 15.67 31.50
N VAL A 15 12.06 16.18 31.53
CA VAL A 15 10.96 15.62 30.72
C VAL A 15 11.24 15.76 29.23
N ILE A 16 11.65 16.94 28.76
CA ILE A 16 11.97 17.13 27.33
C ILE A 16 13.18 16.29 26.90
N LEU A 17 14.15 16.08 27.79
CA LEU A 17 15.32 15.24 27.55
C LEU A 17 14.91 13.78 27.32
N ILE A 18 14.02 13.26 28.16
CA ILE A 18 13.51 11.88 28.01
C ILE A 18 12.68 11.75 26.72
N ILE A 19 11.80 12.72 26.42
CA ILE A 19 11.00 12.71 25.18
C ILE A 19 11.90 12.71 23.93
N ALA A 20 12.97 13.51 23.93
CA ALA A 20 13.91 13.57 22.81
C ALA A 20 14.56 12.20 22.52
N ILE A 21 14.97 11.48 23.56
CA ILE A 21 15.55 10.13 23.44
C ILE A 21 14.52 9.15 22.87
N LEU A 22 13.29 9.15 23.41
CA LEU A 22 12.24 8.24 22.97
C LEU A 22 11.86 8.49 21.50
N VAL A 23 11.69 9.74 21.11
CA VAL A 23 11.35 10.12 19.72
C VAL A 23 12.48 9.76 18.76
N GLY A 24 13.74 9.93 19.18
CA GLY A 24 14.91 9.55 18.38
C GLY A 24 14.92 8.09 17.95
N ILE A 25 14.45 7.18 18.81
CA ILE A 25 14.34 5.75 18.50
C ILE A 25 13.02 5.44 17.77
N ALA A 26 11.93 6.11 18.16
CA ALA A 26 10.60 5.82 17.64
C ALA A 26 10.44 6.16 16.15
N ILE A 27 10.98 7.29 15.68
CA ILE A 27 10.81 7.75 14.28
C ILE A 27 11.35 6.74 13.25
N PRO A 28 12.63 6.31 13.29
CA PRO A 28 13.16 5.39 12.27
C PRO A 28 12.43 4.04 12.28
N VAL A 29 12.08 3.53 13.45
CA VAL A 29 11.31 2.28 13.62
C VAL A 29 9.92 2.42 13.01
N TYR A 30 9.22 3.53 13.29
CA TYR A 30 7.90 3.81 12.75
C TYR A 30 7.92 3.92 11.22
N LEU A 31 8.91 4.61 10.65
CA LEU A 31 9.06 4.74 9.20
C LEU A 31 9.33 3.39 8.53
N GLN A 32 10.14 2.53 9.15
CA GLN A 32 10.39 1.18 8.64
C GLN A 32 9.12 0.30 8.72
N ALA A 33 8.38 0.36 9.82
CA ALA A 33 7.14 -0.37 9.99
C ALA A 33 6.09 0.05 8.94
N ARG A 34 5.97 1.36 8.66
CA ARG A 34 5.07 1.88 7.63
C ARG A 34 5.42 1.36 6.24
N ARG A 35 6.71 1.39 5.85
CA ARG A 35 7.17 0.84 4.56
C ARG A 35 6.88 -0.65 4.44
N ASN A 36 7.12 -1.42 5.51
CA ASN A 36 6.82 -2.85 5.55
C ASN A 36 5.32 -3.13 5.42
N ALA A 37 4.47 -2.32 6.06
CA ALA A 37 3.01 -2.46 5.96
C ALA A 37 2.51 -2.14 4.54
N GLN A 38 3.03 -1.08 3.91
CA GLN A 38 2.75 -0.74 2.51
C GLN A 38 3.15 -1.90 1.58
N LYS A 39 4.33 -2.49 1.80
CA LYS A 39 4.80 -3.66 1.03
C LYS A 39 3.88 -4.86 1.15
N ARG A 40 3.50 -5.24 2.37
CA ARG A 40 2.59 -6.37 2.61
C ARG A 40 1.23 -6.15 2.00
N THR A 41 0.68 -4.94 2.13
CA THR A 41 -0.61 -4.55 1.55
C THR A 41 -0.58 -4.66 0.04
N CYS A 42 0.47 -4.13 -0.59
CA CYS A 42 0.60 -4.19 -2.03
C CYS A 42 0.79 -5.63 -2.56
N GLN A 43 1.56 -6.48 -1.87
CA GLN A 43 1.65 -7.91 -2.21
C GLN A 43 0.31 -8.64 -2.07
N ALA A 44 -0.50 -8.31 -1.06
CA ALA A 44 -1.84 -8.88 -0.90
C ALA A 44 -2.79 -8.43 -2.02
N ASN A 45 -2.71 -7.16 -2.41
CA ASN A 45 -3.48 -6.59 -3.51
C ASN A 45 -3.16 -7.28 -4.84
N LEU A 46 -1.88 -7.50 -5.16
CA LEU A 46 -1.45 -8.20 -6.38
C LEU A 46 -2.05 -9.61 -6.45
N ARG A 47 -1.93 -10.39 -5.37
CA ARG A 47 -2.52 -11.74 -5.30
C ARG A 47 -4.04 -11.74 -5.48
N THR A 48 -4.72 -10.71 -4.96
CA THR A 48 -6.17 -10.55 -5.12
C THR A 48 -6.53 -10.32 -6.59
N ILE A 49 -5.75 -9.47 -7.28
CA ILE A 49 -5.93 -9.18 -8.69
C ILE A 49 -5.64 -10.43 -9.54
N GLU A 50 -4.53 -11.13 -9.29
CA GLU A 50 -4.18 -12.38 -9.98
C GLU A 50 -5.25 -13.46 -9.80
N GLY A 51 -5.73 -13.65 -8.56
CA GLY A 51 -6.80 -14.60 -8.28
C GLY A 51 -8.06 -14.28 -9.08
N ALA A 52 -8.40 -12.99 -9.22
CA ALA A 52 -9.56 -12.59 -9.99
C ALA A 52 -9.37 -12.76 -11.50
N ILE A 53 -8.16 -12.52 -12.02
CA ILE A 53 -7.83 -12.80 -13.43
C ILE A 53 -7.92 -14.31 -13.71
N ASN A 54 -7.41 -15.13 -12.81
CA ASN A 54 -7.48 -16.59 -12.93
C ASN A 54 -8.93 -17.10 -12.86
N THR A 55 -9.75 -16.51 -11.99
CA THR A 55 -11.20 -16.81 -11.92
C THR A 55 -11.87 -16.44 -13.24
N TYR A 56 -11.55 -15.27 -13.79
CA TYR A 56 -12.08 -14.84 -15.08
C TYR A 56 -11.65 -15.79 -16.22
N TYR A 57 -10.39 -16.20 -16.25
CA TYR A 57 -9.88 -17.16 -17.24
C TYR A 57 -10.60 -18.50 -17.13
N ALA A 58 -10.91 -18.97 -15.93
CA ALA A 58 -11.68 -20.20 -15.73
C ALA A 58 -13.11 -20.12 -16.30
N ASP A 59 -13.72 -18.93 -16.30
CA ASP A 59 -15.08 -18.73 -16.82
C ASP A 59 -15.14 -18.46 -18.33
N ALA A 60 -14.17 -17.70 -18.86
CA ALA A 60 -14.19 -17.21 -20.23
C ALA A 60 -13.19 -17.90 -21.18
N GLU A 61 -12.32 -18.77 -20.63
CA GLU A 61 -11.20 -19.45 -21.32
C GLU A 61 -10.25 -18.49 -22.07
N LEU A 62 -10.31 -17.21 -21.73
CA LEU A 62 -9.59 -16.12 -22.37
C LEU A 62 -9.04 -15.19 -21.29
N TYR A 63 -7.76 -14.86 -21.39
CA TYR A 63 -7.18 -13.83 -20.55
C TYR A 63 -7.68 -12.44 -21.00
N PRO A 64 -7.86 -11.49 -20.07
CA PRO A 64 -8.12 -10.11 -20.42
C PRO A 64 -6.97 -9.57 -21.30
N LEU A 65 -7.23 -9.37 -22.59
CA LEU A 65 -6.31 -8.71 -23.51
C LEU A 65 -6.15 -7.25 -23.06
N ALA A 66 -4.96 -6.89 -22.58
CA ALA A 66 -4.60 -5.51 -22.28
C ALA A 66 -4.37 -4.73 -23.59
N GLY A 67 -5.46 -4.45 -24.30
CA GLY A 67 -5.43 -3.79 -25.61
C GLY A 67 -6.26 -2.50 -25.75
N ALA A 68 -7.12 -2.13 -24.79
CA ALA A 68 -8.02 -1.00 -25.02
C ALA A 68 -8.30 -0.09 -23.82
N ILE A 69 -7.64 -0.29 -22.68
CA ILE A 69 -7.82 0.55 -21.51
C ILE A 69 -6.60 0.37 -20.62
N ASN A 70 -6.10 1.46 -20.05
CA ASN A 70 -5.19 1.43 -18.90
C ASN A 70 -5.68 0.30 -18.00
N ALA A 71 -4.84 -0.66 -17.67
CA ALA A 71 -5.28 -1.89 -16.99
C ALA A 71 -6.02 -1.65 -15.65
N ALA A 72 -5.72 -0.52 -15.02
CA ALA A 72 -6.48 0.13 -13.96
C ALA A 72 -7.99 0.29 -14.27
N HIS A 73 -8.31 0.70 -15.49
CA HIS A 73 -9.64 0.90 -16.06
C HIS A 73 -10.23 -0.39 -16.66
N ALA A 74 -9.43 -1.40 -16.99
CA ALA A 74 -9.93 -2.74 -17.34
C ALA A 74 -10.64 -3.39 -16.16
N MET A 75 -10.07 -3.25 -14.97
CA MET A 75 -10.64 -3.81 -13.76
C MET A 75 -11.93 -3.10 -13.32
N VAL A 76 -12.15 -1.83 -13.69
CA VAL A 76 -13.25 -0.99 -13.16
C VAL A 76 -14.30 -0.59 -14.20
N THR A 77 -13.86 -0.24 -15.41
CA THR A 77 -14.63 0.61 -16.33
C THR A 77 -14.59 0.11 -17.78
N GLY A 78 -14.48 -1.22 -17.98
CA GLY A 78 -14.66 -1.88 -19.28
C GLY A 78 -15.63 -3.07 -19.19
N SER A 79 -15.97 -3.67 -20.34
CA SER A 79 -16.83 -4.88 -20.43
C SER A 79 -16.25 -6.14 -19.77
N TYR A 80 -15.03 -6.06 -19.24
CA TYR A 80 -14.26 -7.13 -18.59
C TYR A 80 -14.08 -6.80 -17.09
N ARG A 81 -15.20 -6.72 -16.36
CA ARG A 81 -15.19 -6.34 -14.93
C ARG A 81 -14.69 -7.49 -14.06
N VAL A 82 -13.38 -7.60 -13.90
CA VAL A 82 -12.74 -8.66 -13.08
C VAL A 82 -12.89 -8.38 -11.58
N LEU A 83 -12.89 -7.11 -11.15
CA LEU A 83 -13.12 -6.69 -9.75
C LEU A 83 -14.18 -5.59 -9.67
N LYS A 84 -15.06 -5.62 -8.66
CA LYS A 84 -16.07 -4.57 -8.46
C LYS A 84 -15.46 -3.27 -7.90
N ASN A 85 -14.48 -3.41 -7.01
CA ASN A 85 -13.67 -2.33 -6.44
C ASN A 85 -12.21 -2.79 -6.44
N PRO A 86 -11.34 -2.25 -7.31
CA PRO A 86 -9.94 -2.63 -7.35
C PRO A 86 -9.23 -2.07 -6.12
N PRO A 87 -8.23 -2.79 -5.58
CA PRO A 87 -7.39 -2.21 -4.55
C PRO A 87 -6.51 -1.09 -5.14
N GLU A 88 -6.37 -0.01 -4.39
CA GLU A 88 -5.46 1.11 -4.71
C GLU A 88 -4.07 0.87 -4.11
N CYS A 89 -3.03 1.45 -4.73
CA CYS A 89 -1.69 1.39 -4.19
C CYS A 89 -1.60 2.20 -2.87
N PRO A 90 -1.11 1.61 -1.76
CA PRO A 90 -0.99 2.29 -0.46
C PRO A 90 0.11 3.37 -0.40
N THR A 91 0.86 3.55 -1.49
CA THR A 91 1.94 4.54 -1.62
C THR A 91 1.44 5.82 -2.29
N ASN A 92 0.69 5.69 -3.38
CA ASN A 92 0.36 6.80 -4.28
C ASN A 92 -1.15 6.87 -4.64
N GLY A 93 -1.98 5.94 -4.15
CA GLY A 93 -3.41 5.86 -4.49
C GLY A 93 -3.69 5.51 -5.95
N THR A 94 -2.65 5.22 -6.73
CA THR A 94 -2.76 4.83 -8.13
C THR A 94 -3.16 3.37 -8.27
N LEU A 95 -3.85 3.07 -9.35
CA LEU A 95 -4.32 1.72 -9.66
C LEU A 95 -3.19 0.86 -10.25
N TYR A 96 -3.28 -0.46 -10.04
CA TYR A 96 -2.34 -1.44 -10.58
C TYR A 96 -2.43 -1.56 -12.09
N THR A 97 -1.31 -1.86 -12.74
CA THR A 97 -1.24 -2.05 -14.19
C THR A 97 -1.10 -3.54 -14.53
N LEU A 98 -1.66 -3.94 -15.66
CA LEU A 98 -1.53 -5.27 -16.24
C LEU A 98 -0.57 -5.14 -17.41
N VAL A 99 0.51 -5.88 -17.33
CA VAL A 99 1.45 -6.03 -18.42
C VAL A 99 0.94 -7.16 -19.29
N VAL A 100 0.74 -6.87 -20.58
CA VAL A 100 0.36 -7.88 -21.57
C VAL A 100 1.50 -8.91 -21.64
N GLY A 101 1.15 -10.17 -21.40
CA GLY A 101 2.06 -11.31 -21.51
C GLY A 101 1.25 -12.60 -21.59
N ASP A 102 1.90 -13.69 -22.00
CA ASP A 102 1.36 -15.03 -21.96
C ASP A 102 2.15 -15.83 -20.90
N PRO A 103 1.78 -15.80 -19.60
CA PRO A 103 0.58 -15.23 -18.97
C PRO A 103 0.71 -13.73 -18.58
N PRO A 104 -0.43 -13.01 -18.40
CA PRO A 104 -0.42 -11.60 -18.05
C PRO A 104 0.10 -11.38 -16.62
N THR A 105 0.91 -10.36 -16.41
CA THR A 105 1.54 -10.06 -15.11
C THR A 105 0.99 -8.77 -14.53
N VAL A 106 0.73 -8.73 -13.22
CA VAL A 106 0.27 -7.51 -12.53
C VAL A 106 1.47 -6.75 -12.00
N ALA A 107 1.63 -5.49 -12.42
CA ALA A 107 2.71 -4.62 -11.98
C ALA A 107 2.20 -3.49 -11.07
N CYS A 108 3.00 -3.16 -10.06
CA CYS A 108 2.77 -2.00 -9.20
C CYS A 108 3.21 -0.71 -9.91
N PRO A 109 2.40 0.36 -9.92
CA PRO A 109 2.70 1.62 -10.63
C PRO A 109 3.96 2.34 -10.11
N ASP A 110 4.33 2.15 -8.85
CA ASP A 110 5.48 2.84 -8.25
C ASP A 110 6.82 2.11 -8.47
N LEU A 111 6.85 0.96 -9.18
CA LEU A 111 8.07 0.18 -9.54
C LEU A 111 9.10 0.01 -8.40
N VAL A 112 8.69 0.10 -7.14
CA VAL A 112 9.58 -0.05 -5.98
C VAL A 112 10.00 -1.53 -5.88
N ALA A 113 11.30 -1.79 -6.01
CA ALA A 113 11.90 -3.12 -5.94
C ALA A 113 11.31 -3.97 -4.79
N GLY A 114 10.70 -5.11 -5.14
CA GLY A 114 10.08 -6.04 -4.18
C GLY A 114 8.55 -5.96 -4.07
N HIS A 115 7.89 -5.15 -4.91
CA HIS A 115 6.44 -5.13 -5.13
C HIS A 115 6.01 -5.82 -6.45
N ALA A 116 6.89 -6.57 -7.08
CA ALA A 116 6.52 -7.53 -8.11
C ALA A 116 6.49 -8.92 -7.45
N ILE A 117 5.56 -9.76 -7.89
CA ILE A 117 5.60 -11.21 -7.67
C ILE A 117 6.45 -11.88 -8.74
#